data_AF-A0A484NLI5-F1
#
_entry.id   AF-A0A484NLI5-F1
#
_cell.length_a   1.000
_cell.length_b   1.000
_cell.length_c   1.000
_cell.angle_alpha   90.00
_cell.angle_beta   90.00
_cell.angle_gamma   90.00
#
_symmetry.space_group_name_H-M   'P 1'
#
loop_
_entity.id
_entity.type
_entity.pdbx_description
1 polymer ?
#
loop_
_entity_poly.entity_id
_entity_poly.type
_entity_poly.pdbx_seq_one_letter_code
_entity_poly.pdbx_strand_id
1 'polypeptide(L)'
;MATSGVKSESEIIRPVVDFPPSLWGDQFYSYSIDNKIAEAYAKEIEILKKQTRATLTSSSNYNVAERLKFIDLLERLGVAYHFEREIEDQLQHIYITHHHAQHSHDDLETVSLQFRLLRQHGFKISSDIFNNFVDSNNKFKDTSDIKGLLSLYEASYASTHGDDVLDDALTFTKTRLQCVNQNLKSDSTLEKLVAHALEQPLHTGMPRIETRFFISVYEQENDMSRNDMLLRFAKLDYNNLQMLHKQELSEVSRLVIHSCHHFGTFYIYSM
;
A
#
# COMPACT_ATOMS: atom_id res chain seq x y z
N MET A 1 43.28 -62.25 -27.17
CA MET A 1 41.87 -61.84 -27.29
C MET A 1 41.54 -60.94 -26.11
N ALA A 2 41.55 -59.63 -26.32
CA ALA A 2 41.03 -58.66 -25.36
C ALA A 2 39.92 -57.91 -26.10
N THR A 3 38.66 -58.13 -25.69
CA THR A 3 37.49 -57.44 -26.23
C THR A 3 37.43 -56.04 -25.65
N SER A 4 37.74 -55.04 -26.47
CA SER A 4 37.54 -53.62 -26.15
C SER A 4 36.04 -53.32 -26.14
N GLY A 5 35.47 -53.11 -24.94
CA GLY A 5 34.11 -52.61 -24.79
C GLY A 5 34.05 -51.14 -25.20
N VAL A 6 33.37 -50.86 -26.31
CA VAL A 6 33.03 -49.50 -26.74
C VAL A 6 31.89 -49.00 -25.83
N LYS A 7 32.17 -48.02 -24.97
CA LYS A 7 31.12 -47.25 -24.29
C LYS A 7 30.47 -46.34 -25.33
N SER A 8 29.21 -46.58 -25.66
CA SER A 8 28.41 -45.61 -26.41
C SER A 8 28.06 -44.45 -25.48
N GLU A 9 28.60 -43.26 -25.72
CA GLU A 9 28.11 -42.04 -25.09
C GLU A 9 26.69 -41.77 -25.61
N SER A 10 25.70 -41.83 -24.73
CA SER A 10 24.33 -41.44 -25.04
C SER A 10 24.29 -39.93 -25.25
N GLU A 11 23.85 -39.49 -26.42
CA GLU A 11 23.68 -38.08 -26.77
C GLU A 11 22.70 -37.41 -25.79
N ILE A 12 23.15 -36.35 -25.10
CA ILE A 12 22.32 -35.60 -24.14
C ILE A 12 21.47 -34.61 -24.93
N ILE A 13 20.21 -34.96 -25.18
CA ILE A 13 19.23 -34.06 -25.80
C ILE A 13 18.71 -33.10 -24.74
N ARG A 14 19.01 -31.80 -24.86
CA ARG A 14 18.43 -30.78 -23.97
C ARG A 14 17.00 -30.46 -24.41
N PRO A 15 16.05 -30.30 -23.47
CA PRO A 15 14.70 -29.87 -23.79
C PRO A 15 14.71 -28.49 -24.44
N VAL A 16 13.91 -28.30 -25.50
CA VAL A 16 13.65 -26.97 -26.07
C VAL A 16 12.75 -26.21 -25.09
N VAL A 17 13.11 -24.96 -24.80
CA VAL A 17 12.37 -24.12 -23.87
C VAL A 17 11.70 -22.99 -24.64
N ASP A 18 10.41 -22.79 -24.41
CA ASP A 18 9.56 -21.81 -25.11
C ASP A 18 9.09 -20.70 -24.15
N PHE A 19 10.07 -20.07 -23.47
CA PHE A 19 9.76 -18.92 -22.62
C PHE A 19 9.63 -17.66 -23.47
N PRO A 20 8.61 -16.81 -23.22
CA PRO A 20 8.48 -15.55 -23.94
C PRO A 20 9.69 -14.65 -23.64
N PRO A 21 10.17 -13.87 -24.62
CA PRO A 21 11.22 -12.90 -24.39
C PRO A 21 10.75 -11.78 -23.46
N SER A 22 11.70 -11.04 -22.89
CA SER A 22 11.39 -9.85 -22.10
C SER A 22 10.57 -8.84 -22.90
N LEU A 23 9.48 -8.36 -22.30
CA LEU A 23 8.61 -7.33 -22.91
C LEU A 23 9.30 -5.95 -23.03
N TRP A 24 10.40 -5.73 -22.28
CA TRP A 24 10.99 -4.40 -22.08
C TRP A 24 12.24 -4.13 -22.93
N GLY A 25 12.79 -5.15 -23.58
CA GLY A 25 14.04 -5.03 -24.35
C GLY A 25 15.16 -4.36 -23.54
N ASP A 26 15.75 -3.32 -24.12
CA ASP A 26 16.83 -2.49 -23.55
C ASP A 26 16.33 -1.13 -23.04
N GLN A 27 15.01 -0.92 -22.91
CA GLN A 27 14.42 0.38 -22.54
C GLN A 27 15.00 0.96 -21.24
N PHE A 28 15.38 0.09 -20.30
CA PHE A 28 15.96 0.49 -19.02
C PHE A 28 17.48 0.48 -18.98
N TYR A 29 18.16 0.12 -20.08
CA TYR A 29 19.63 0.00 -20.11
C TYR A 29 20.34 1.30 -19.75
N SER A 30 19.85 2.43 -20.23
CA SER A 30 20.42 3.75 -19.99
C SER A 30 19.40 4.68 -19.35
N TYR A 31 19.70 5.11 -18.14
CA TYR A 31 18.98 6.18 -17.47
C TYR A 31 19.99 7.12 -16.82
N SER A 32 19.84 8.42 -17.10
CA SER A 32 20.59 9.48 -16.42
C SER A 32 19.58 10.35 -15.68
N ILE A 33 19.82 10.53 -14.38
CA ILE A 33 19.03 11.44 -13.57
C ILE A 33 19.34 12.90 -13.97
N ASP A 34 18.31 13.73 -14.03
CA ASP A 34 18.49 15.18 -14.13
C ASP A 34 18.72 15.73 -12.72
N ASN A 35 19.98 15.97 -12.39
CA ASN A 35 20.38 16.48 -11.07
C ASN A 35 19.71 17.82 -10.72
N LYS A 36 19.43 18.69 -11.70
CA LYS A 36 18.79 19.98 -11.42
C LYS A 36 17.35 19.78 -10.97
N ILE A 37 16.62 18.86 -11.62
CA ILE A 37 15.25 18.51 -11.24
C ILE A 37 15.25 17.80 -9.88
N ALA A 38 16.14 16.83 -9.68
CA ALA A 38 16.24 16.10 -8.41
C ALA A 38 16.56 17.04 -7.23
N GLU A 39 17.49 17.98 -7.40
CA GLU A 39 17.81 18.99 -6.38
C GLU A 39 16.64 19.93 -6.10
N ALA A 40 15.89 20.34 -7.13
CA ALA A 40 14.70 21.17 -6.96
C ALA A 40 13.61 20.43 -6.17
N TYR A 41 13.37 19.15 -6.50
CA TYR A 41 12.41 18.31 -5.80
C TYR A 41 12.83 18.11 -4.35
N ALA A 42 14.10 17.77 -4.09
CA ALA A 42 14.60 17.56 -2.74
C ALA A 42 14.44 18.81 -1.86
N LYS A 43 14.74 20.01 -2.39
CA LYS A 43 14.56 21.28 -1.65
C LYS A 43 13.11 21.51 -1.26
N GLU A 44 12.18 21.27 -2.19
CA GLU A 44 10.77 21.48 -1.94
C GLU A 44 10.16 20.41 -1.01
N ILE A 45 10.55 19.15 -1.18
CA ILE A 45 10.20 18.04 -0.29
C ILE A 45 10.59 18.38 1.15
N GLU A 46 11.80 18.90 1.38
CA GLU A 46 12.24 19.28 2.73
C GLU A 46 11.38 20.37 3.38
N ILE A 47 10.85 21.30 2.59
CA ILE A 47 9.92 22.33 3.07
C ILE A 47 8.59 21.68 3.46
N LEU A 48 8.00 20.91 2.56
CA LEU A 48 6.71 20.24 2.76
C LEU A 48 6.76 19.24 3.92
N LYS A 49 7.89 18.54 4.08
CA LYS A 49 8.16 17.63 5.19
C LYS A 49 8.15 18.37 6.53
N LYS A 50 8.79 19.53 6.63
CA LYS A 50 8.78 20.34 7.86
C LYS A 50 7.38 20.84 8.20
N GLN A 51 6.62 21.30 7.20
CA GLN A 51 5.24 21.74 7.39
C GLN A 51 4.34 20.60 7.88
N THR A 52 4.42 19.44 7.23
CA THR A 52 3.67 18.24 7.61
C THR A 52 4.01 17.76 9.02
N ARG A 53 5.31 17.79 9.39
CA ARG A 53 5.76 17.46 10.75
C ARG A 53 5.18 18.42 11.78
N ALA A 54 5.18 19.72 11.49
CA ALA A 54 4.57 20.72 12.38
C ALA A 54 3.07 20.43 12.58
N THR A 55 2.34 20.08 11.51
CA THR A 55 0.94 19.65 11.62
C THR A 55 0.79 18.42 12.52
N LEU A 56 1.62 17.38 12.35
CA LEU A 56 1.61 16.19 13.22
C LEU A 56 1.87 16.53 14.69
N THR A 57 2.87 17.35 14.98
CA THR A 57 3.21 17.71 16.37
C THR A 57 2.13 18.59 17.00
N SER A 58 1.51 19.50 16.25
CA SER A 58 0.39 20.34 16.71
C SER A 58 -0.94 19.58 16.80
N SER A 59 -0.98 18.32 16.38
CA SER A 59 -2.21 17.51 16.34
C SER A 59 -2.75 17.12 17.71
N SER A 60 -2.07 17.51 18.80
CA SER A 60 -2.62 17.41 20.17
C SER A 60 -3.94 18.17 20.35
N ASN A 61 -4.26 19.11 19.44
CA ASN A 61 -5.50 19.89 19.46
C ASN A 61 -6.65 19.28 18.64
N TYR A 62 -6.37 18.27 17.80
CA TYR A 62 -7.40 17.60 16.99
C TYR A 62 -8.08 16.49 17.78
N ASN A 63 -9.32 16.17 17.41
CA ASN A 63 -9.98 14.99 17.93
C ASN A 63 -9.33 13.71 17.36
N VAL A 64 -9.61 12.56 17.97
CA VAL A 64 -8.97 11.29 17.61
C VAL A 64 -9.29 10.87 16.17
N ALA A 65 -10.52 11.11 15.70
CA ALA A 65 -10.92 10.79 14.33
C ALA A 65 -10.10 11.59 13.29
N GLU A 66 -9.90 12.88 13.52
CA GLU A 66 -9.09 13.76 12.66
C GLU A 66 -7.63 13.31 12.63
N ARG A 67 -7.07 12.93 13.79
CA ARG A 67 -5.70 12.41 13.90
C ARG A 67 -5.52 11.11 13.11
N LEU A 68 -6.44 10.16 13.27
CA LEU A 68 -6.42 8.88 12.56
C LEU A 68 -6.56 9.08 11.04
N LYS A 69 -7.49 9.93 10.61
CA LYS A 69 -7.67 10.28 9.19
C LYS A 69 -6.43 10.93 8.59
N PHE A 70 -5.75 11.78 9.35
CA PHE A 70 -4.51 12.41 8.90
C PHE A 70 -3.37 11.40 8.77
N ILE A 71 -3.21 10.48 9.74
CA ILE A 71 -2.21 9.40 9.66
C ILE A 71 -2.50 8.49 8.46
N ASP A 72 -3.75 8.04 8.29
CA ASP A 72 -4.16 7.20 7.16
C ASP A 72 -3.86 7.89 5.82
N LEU A 73 -4.13 9.19 5.73
CA LEU A 73 -3.83 9.97 4.53
C LEU A 73 -2.32 9.97 4.22
N LEU A 74 -1.45 10.16 5.20
CA LEU A 74 0.00 10.12 5.01
C LEU A 74 0.50 8.75 4.55
N GLU A 75 -0.06 7.67 5.13
CA GLU A 75 0.27 6.30 4.75
C GLU A 75 -0.16 5.98 3.33
N ARG A 76 -1.42 6.28 2.99
CA ARG A 76 -1.94 6.05 1.64
C ARG A 76 -1.23 6.90 0.57
N LEU A 77 -0.83 8.13 0.92
CA LEU A 77 0.00 8.99 0.04
C LEU A 77 1.46 8.53 -0.05
N GLY A 78 1.88 7.54 0.73
CA GLY A 78 3.21 6.94 0.67
C GLY A 78 4.33 7.85 1.19
N VAL A 79 3.99 8.84 2.03
CA VAL A 79 4.95 9.78 2.64
C VAL A 79 5.13 9.54 4.15
N ALA A 80 4.37 8.61 4.73
CA ALA A 80 4.44 8.26 6.15
C ALA A 80 5.84 7.86 6.65
N TYR A 81 6.66 7.24 5.79
CA TYR A 81 8.03 6.83 6.14
C TYR A 81 8.94 8.01 6.55
N HIS A 82 8.58 9.26 6.23
CA HIS A 82 9.28 10.45 6.72
C HIS A 82 8.97 10.79 8.18
N PHE A 83 7.91 10.21 8.76
CA PHE A 83 7.30 10.60 10.03
C PHE A 83 7.03 9.41 10.96
N GLU A 84 7.74 8.29 10.80
CA GLU A 84 7.51 7.04 11.56
C GLU A 84 7.43 7.29 13.07
N ARG A 85 8.36 8.08 13.61
CA ARG A 85 8.38 8.42 15.05
C ARG A 85 7.15 9.23 15.47
N GLU A 86 6.82 10.28 14.72
CA GLU A 86 5.65 11.09 15.01
C GLU A 86 4.35 10.28 14.95
N ILE A 87 4.22 9.39 13.96
CA ILE A 87 3.05 8.53 13.81
C ILE A 87 2.95 7.56 14.99
N GLU A 88 4.04 6.88 15.34
CA GLU A 88 4.11 5.95 16.47
C GLU A 88 3.73 6.64 17.79
N ASP A 89 4.31 7.82 18.08
CA ASP A 89 4.00 8.59 19.29
C ASP A 89 2.50 8.94 19.38
N GLN A 90 1.89 9.29 18.24
CA GLN A 90 0.47 9.62 18.18
C GLN A 90 -0.42 8.39 18.37
N LEU A 91 -0.10 7.27 17.71
CA LEU A 91 -0.83 6.01 17.83
C LEU A 91 -0.70 5.43 19.23
N GLN A 92 0.50 5.49 19.85
CA GLN A 92 0.71 5.08 21.23
C GLN A 92 -0.15 5.90 22.20
N HIS A 93 -0.22 7.21 22.01
CA HIS A 93 -1.11 8.06 22.82
C HIS A 93 -2.58 7.68 22.63
N ILE A 94 -3.03 7.45 21.40
CA ILE A 94 -4.41 7.02 21.12
C ILE A 94 -4.69 5.68 21.81
N TYR A 95 -3.78 4.72 21.68
CA TYR A 95 -3.87 3.41 22.31
C TYR A 95 -4.04 3.54 23.84
N ILE A 96 -3.16 4.28 24.52
CA ILE A 96 -3.21 4.41 25.99
C ILE A 96 -4.50 5.12 26.45
N THR A 97 -4.88 6.21 25.79
CA THR A 97 -6.05 7.01 26.20
C THR A 97 -7.37 6.29 25.94
N HIS A 98 -7.48 5.56 24.82
CA HIS A 98 -8.71 4.88 24.44
C HIS A 98 -8.84 3.45 24.93
N HIS A 99 -7.76 2.81 25.39
CA HIS A 99 -7.84 1.48 26.03
C HIS A 99 -8.77 1.46 27.26
N HIS A 100 -9.01 2.63 27.87
CA HIS A 100 -9.88 2.78 29.05
C HIS A 100 -11.19 3.52 28.76
N ALA A 101 -11.39 4.04 27.55
CA ALA A 101 -12.59 4.79 27.20
C ALA A 101 -13.65 3.88 26.57
N GLN A 102 -14.94 4.15 26.84
CA GLN A 102 -16.01 3.52 26.08
C GLN A 102 -16.12 4.18 24.71
N HIS A 103 -15.90 3.41 23.64
CA HIS A 103 -16.09 3.82 22.24
C HIS A 103 -17.58 3.97 21.86
N SER A 104 -18.44 4.38 22.80
CA SER A 104 -19.90 4.37 22.64
C SER A 104 -20.43 5.45 21.71
N HIS A 105 -19.59 6.43 21.34
CA HIS A 105 -19.98 7.59 20.54
C HIS A 105 -19.20 7.75 19.23
N ASP A 106 -18.20 6.91 18.99
CA ASP A 106 -17.40 6.97 17.77
C ASP A 106 -18.16 6.30 16.61
N ASP A 107 -18.07 6.88 15.41
CA ASP A 107 -18.66 6.30 14.21
C ASP A 107 -17.86 5.07 13.69
N LEU A 108 -18.47 4.30 12.79
CA LEU A 108 -17.89 3.07 12.27
C LEU A 108 -16.59 3.31 11.51
N GLU A 109 -16.50 4.42 10.76
CA GLU A 109 -15.28 4.83 10.05
C GLU A 109 -14.13 5.01 11.06
N THR A 110 -14.35 5.80 12.10
CA THR A 110 -13.34 6.13 13.11
C THR A 110 -12.87 4.89 13.87
N VAL A 111 -13.78 4.05 14.35
CA VAL A 111 -13.44 2.82 15.08
C VAL A 111 -12.66 1.85 14.19
N SER A 112 -13.09 1.69 12.94
CA SER A 112 -12.42 0.79 12.01
C SER A 112 -11.03 1.28 11.62
N LEU A 113 -10.87 2.59 11.37
CA LEU A 113 -9.56 3.20 11.14
C LEU A 113 -8.64 3.04 12.35
N GLN A 114 -9.15 3.29 13.56
CA GLN A 114 -8.40 3.10 14.79
C GLN A 114 -7.89 1.67 14.92
N PHE A 115 -8.78 0.68 14.78
CA PHE A 115 -8.43 -0.73 14.87
C PHE A 115 -7.35 -1.10 13.85
N ARG A 116 -7.57 -0.72 12.58
CA ARG A 116 -6.66 -1.04 11.49
C ARG A 116 -5.28 -0.44 11.69
N LEU A 117 -5.18 0.87 11.94
CA LEU A 117 -3.90 1.56 12.13
C LEU A 117 -3.15 1.01 13.34
N LEU A 118 -3.83 0.80 14.48
CA LEU A 118 -3.19 0.23 15.66
C LEU A 118 -2.66 -1.18 15.41
N ARG A 119 -3.43 -2.07 14.76
CA ARG A 119 -2.97 -3.41 14.41
C ARG A 119 -1.81 -3.39 13.39
N GLN A 120 -1.87 -2.52 12.37
CA GLN A 120 -0.80 -2.35 11.38
C GLN A 120 0.54 -1.93 12.01
N HIS A 121 0.49 -1.12 13.09
CA HIS A 121 1.67 -0.71 13.86
C HIS A 121 2.01 -1.64 15.03
N GLY A 122 1.34 -2.79 15.15
CA GLY A 122 1.69 -3.83 16.13
C GLY A 122 1.07 -3.68 17.52
N PHE A 123 0.15 -2.72 17.72
CA PHE A 123 -0.61 -2.59 18.96
C PHE A 123 -1.69 -3.67 19.07
N LYS A 124 -1.79 -4.28 20.27
CA LYS A 124 -2.74 -5.37 20.55
C LYS A 124 -4.11 -4.86 20.99
N ILE A 125 -4.82 -4.20 20.08
CA ILE A 125 -6.20 -3.77 20.32
C ILE A 125 -7.19 -4.94 20.16
N SER A 126 -8.16 -5.07 21.09
CA SER A 126 -9.21 -6.11 21.01
C SER A 126 -10.20 -5.82 19.89
N SER A 127 -10.63 -6.87 19.19
CA SER A 127 -11.74 -6.80 18.23
C SER A 127 -13.10 -6.53 18.89
N ASP A 128 -13.19 -6.63 20.23
CA ASP A 128 -14.36 -6.23 21.02
C ASP A 128 -14.76 -4.75 20.83
N ILE A 129 -13.85 -3.91 20.31
CA ILE A 129 -14.17 -2.53 19.95
C ILE A 129 -15.36 -2.45 18.97
N PHE A 130 -15.60 -3.52 18.20
CA PHE A 130 -16.72 -3.59 17.26
C PHE A 130 -18.06 -3.99 17.88
N ASN A 131 -18.11 -4.39 19.15
CA ASN A 131 -19.34 -4.89 19.81
C ASN A 131 -20.51 -3.88 19.77
N ASN A 132 -20.22 -2.58 19.71
CA ASN A 132 -21.25 -1.54 19.58
C ASN A 132 -21.99 -1.57 18.23
N PHE A 133 -21.35 -2.10 17.18
CA PHE A 133 -21.88 -2.20 15.83
C PHE A 133 -22.58 -3.54 15.55
N VAL A 134 -22.65 -4.40 16.56
CA VAL A 134 -23.24 -5.74 16.48
C VAL A 134 -24.58 -5.75 17.22
N ASP A 135 -25.55 -6.50 16.70
CA ASP A 135 -26.89 -6.69 17.28
C ASP A 135 -26.91 -7.82 18.33
N SER A 136 -28.08 -8.07 18.92
CA SER A 136 -28.26 -9.12 19.94
C SER A 136 -28.04 -10.55 19.42
N ASN A 137 -27.99 -10.75 18.10
CA ASN A 137 -27.75 -12.04 17.44
C ASN A 137 -26.28 -12.18 16.99
N ASN A 138 -25.39 -11.32 17.47
CA ASN A 138 -24.00 -11.24 17.05
C ASN A 138 -23.81 -10.92 15.56
N LYS A 139 -24.74 -10.18 14.92
CA LYS A 139 -24.59 -9.73 13.53
C LYS A 139 -24.36 -8.24 13.43
N PHE A 140 -23.54 -7.81 12.48
CA PHE A 140 -23.35 -6.38 12.20
C PHE A 140 -24.66 -5.71 11.81
N LYS A 141 -24.95 -4.58 12.46
CA LYS A 141 -26.10 -3.73 12.17
C LYS A 141 -25.96 -3.14 10.77
N ASP A 142 -27.06 -3.09 10.02
CA ASP A 142 -27.04 -2.44 8.73
C ASP A 142 -26.80 -0.94 8.87
N THR A 143 -26.05 -0.36 7.94
CA THR A 143 -25.67 1.05 7.94
C THR A 143 -25.63 1.60 6.51
N SER A 144 -26.00 2.87 6.36
CA SER A 144 -25.85 3.61 5.11
C SER A 144 -24.48 4.31 5.00
N ASP A 145 -23.63 4.19 6.02
CA ASP A 145 -22.28 4.76 6.02
C ASP A 145 -21.32 3.91 5.18
N ILE A 146 -21.19 4.26 3.90
CA ILE A 146 -20.32 3.56 2.96
C ILE A 146 -18.84 3.71 3.33
N LYS A 147 -18.42 4.85 3.91
CA LYS A 147 -17.03 5.07 4.34
C LYS A 147 -16.69 4.22 5.56
N GLY A 148 -17.63 4.10 6.50
CA GLY A 148 -17.55 3.17 7.61
C GLY A 148 -17.46 1.72 7.15
N LEU A 149 -18.31 1.30 6.20
CA LEU A 149 -18.25 -0.05 5.61
C LEU A 149 -16.90 -0.33 4.94
N LEU A 150 -16.38 0.61 4.15
CA LEU A 150 -15.08 0.48 3.51
C LEU A 150 -13.95 0.39 4.54
N SER A 151 -14.00 1.23 5.58
CA SER A 151 -12.99 1.21 6.65
C SER A 151 -13.02 -0.09 7.44
N LEU A 152 -14.21 -0.63 7.74
CA LEU A 152 -14.39 -1.92 8.42
C LEU A 152 -13.92 -3.08 7.54
N TYR A 153 -14.21 -3.03 6.23
CA TYR A 153 -13.71 -4.00 5.26
C TYR A 153 -12.18 -4.05 5.29
N GLU A 154 -11.50 -2.91 5.20
CA GLU A 154 -10.04 -2.84 5.25
C GLU A 154 -9.49 -3.28 6.61
N ALA A 155 -10.18 -2.94 7.71
CA ALA A 155 -9.79 -3.33 9.07
C ALA A 155 -9.89 -4.85 9.30
N SER A 156 -10.86 -5.52 8.68
CA SER A 156 -11.04 -6.97 8.81
C SER A 156 -9.85 -7.79 8.31
N TYR A 157 -9.06 -7.26 7.36
CA TYR A 157 -7.84 -7.91 6.90
C TYR A 157 -6.69 -7.88 7.92
N ALA A 158 -6.80 -7.09 9.00
CA ALA A 158 -5.86 -7.10 10.12
C ALA A 158 -6.22 -8.13 11.21
N SER A 159 -7.15 -9.05 10.92
CA SER A 159 -7.61 -10.11 11.82
C SER A 159 -6.50 -11.08 12.22
N THR A 160 -6.59 -11.58 13.45
CA THR A 160 -5.75 -12.65 13.97
C THR A 160 -6.59 -13.76 14.58
N HIS A 161 -5.98 -14.91 14.91
CA HIS A 161 -6.69 -16.02 15.55
C HIS A 161 -7.42 -15.56 16.82
N GLY A 162 -8.73 -15.79 16.88
CA GLY A 162 -9.60 -15.37 18.00
C GLY A 162 -10.33 -14.05 17.76
N ASP A 163 -10.10 -13.36 16.64
CA ASP A 163 -10.89 -12.20 16.23
C ASP A 163 -12.08 -12.61 15.34
N ASP A 164 -12.88 -13.60 15.76
CA ASP A 164 -13.96 -14.21 14.94
C ASP A 164 -14.97 -13.17 14.41
N VAL A 165 -15.20 -12.09 15.16
CA VAL A 165 -16.06 -10.96 14.75
C VAL A 165 -15.58 -10.29 13.46
N LEU A 166 -14.27 -10.34 13.14
CA LEU A 166 -13.73 -9.75 11.92
C LEU A 166 -13.97 -10.62 10.69
N ASP A 167 -14.13 -11.94 10.83
CA ASP A 167 -14.50 -12.81 9.72
C ASP A 167 -15.96 -12.53 9.29
N ASP A 168 -16.82 -12.32 10.28
CA ASP A 168 -18.20 -11.84 10.06
C ASP A 168 -18.20 -10.43 9.46
N ALA A 169 -17.32 -9.54 9.94
CA ALA A 169 -17.18 -8.18 9.42
C ALA A 169 -16.77 -8.19 7.94
N LEU A 170 -15.80 -9.02 7.56
CA LEU A 170 -15.33 -9.16 6.19
C LEU A 170 -16.47 -9.63 5.29
N THR A 171 -17.20 -10.67 5.70
CA THR A 171 -18.32 -11.22 4.93
C THR A 171 -19.45 -10.20 4.76
N PHE A 172 -19.82 -9.53 5.85
CA PHE A 172 -20.84 -8.48 5.87
C PHE A 172 -20.48 -7.31 4.97
N THR A 173 -19.32 -6.70 5.20
CA THR A 173 -18.88 -5.50 4.46
C THR A 173 -18.66 -5.79 2.99
N LYS A 174 -18.05 -6.93 2.63
CA LYS A 174 -17.87 -7.32 1.22
C LYS A 174 -19.20 -7.39 0.47
N THR A 175 -20.21 -8.02 1.07
CA THR A 175 -21.55 -8.14 0.49
C THR A 175 -22.21 -6.76 0.33
N ARG A 176 -22.14 -5.91 1.36
CA ARG A 176 -22.73 -4.57 1.31
C ARG A 176 -22.02 -3.67 0.30
N LEU A 177 -20.69 -3.66 0.28
CA LEU A 177 -19.87 -2.90 -0.66
C LEU A 177 -20.15 -3.30 -2.11
N GLN A 178 -20.24 -4.60 -2.42
CA GLN A 178 -20.63 -5.07 -3.75
C GLN A 178 -22.02 -4.58 -4.17
N CYS A 179 -22.98 -4.53 -3.25
CA CYS A 179 -24.33 -4.03 -3.51
C CYS A 179 -24.38 -2.52 -3.73
N VAL A 180 -23.66 -1.73 -2.91
CA VAL A 180 -23.69 -0.26 -3.03
C VAL A 180 -22.85 0.22 -4.21
N ASN A 181 -21.78 -0.50 -4.59
CA ASN A 181 -20.91 -0.11 -5.70
C ASN A 181 -21.67 0.05 -7.02
N GLN A 182 -22.70 -0.78 -7.23
CA GLN A 182 -23.58 -0.72 -8.41
C GLN A 182 -24.43 0.56 -8.48
N ASN A 183 -24.63 1.23 -7.34
CA ASN A 183 -25.50 2.40 -7.20
C ASN A 183 -24.72 3.68 -6.88
N LEU A 184 -23.41 3.59 -6.67
CA LEU A 184 -22.57 4.76 -6.47
C LEU A 184 -22.52 5.59 -7.74
N LYS A 185 -22.36 6.91 -7.58
CA LYS A 185 -22.17 7.80 -8.71
C LYS A 185 -20.92 7.36 -9.47
N SER A 186 -21.10 7.02 -10.75
CA SER A 186 -20.01 6.66 -11.64
C SER A 186 -18.91 7.72 -11.61
N ASP A 187 -17.66 7.26 -11.63
CA ASP A 187 -16.46 8.07 -11.58
C ASP A 187 -16.24 8.90 -10.31
N SER A 188 -17.03 8.71 -9.25
CA SER A 188 -16.73 9.33 -7.96
C SER A 188 -15.50 8.69 -7.30
N THR A 189 -14.72 9.48 -6.55
CA THR A 189 -13.59 8.96 -5.76
C THR A 189 -14.00 7.80 -4.86
N LEU A 190 -15.18 7.87 -4.23
CA LEU A 190 -15.66 6.80 -3.35
C LEU A 190 -15.91 5.50 -4.10
N GLU A 191 -16.49 5.56 -5.30
CA GLU A 191 -16.71 4.38 -6.15
C GLU A 191 -15.37 3.72 -6.52
N LYS A 192 -14.39 4.53 -6.96
CA LYS A 192 -13.04 4.02 -7.29
C LYS A 192 -12.37 3.34 -6.10
N LEU A 193 -12.48 3.93 -4.92
CA LEU A 193 -11.92 3.35 -3.68
C LEU A 193 -12.60 2.02 -3.31
N VAL A 194 -13.93 1.95 -3.42
CA VAL A 194 -14.69 0.73 -3.13
C VAL A 194 -14.38 -0.37 -4.14
N ALA A 195 -14.39 -0.06 -5.44
CA ALA A 195 -14.07 -1.02 -6.49
C ALA A 195 -12.66 -1.58 -6.32
N HIS A 196 -11.67 -0.71 -6.10
CA HIS A 196 -10.28 -1.11 -5.89
C HIS A 196 -10.10 -1.96 -4.64
N ALA A 197 -10.69 -1.60 -3.50
CA ALA A 197 -10.58 -2.39 -2.27
C ALA A 197 -11.21 -3.81 -2.40
N LEU A 198 -12.31 -3.93 -3.16
CA LEU A 198 -12.94 -5.22 -3.45
C LEU A 198 -12.08 -6.13 -4.32
N GLU A 199 -11.20 -5.56 -5.15
CA GLU A 199 -10.22 -6.29 -5.96
C GLU A 199 -8.94 -6.60 -5.16
N GLN A 200 -8.41 -5.59 -4.49
CA GLN A 200 -7.14 -5.62 -3.76
C GLN A 200 -7.27 -4.84 -2.43
N PRO A 201 -7.44 -5.55 -1.30
CA PRO A 201 -7.45 -4.93 0.02
C PRO A 201 -6.11 -4.28 0.33
N LEU A 202 -6.14 -3.11 0.98
CA LEU A 202 -4.96 -2.30 1.29
C LEU A 202 -3.92 -3.09 2.08
N HIS A 203 -4.35 -3.87 3.08
CA HIS A 203 -3.45 -4.64 3.95
C HIS A 203 -2.62 -5.70 3.18
N THR A 204 -3.12 -6.17 2.03
CA THR A 204 -2.45 -7.18 1.21
C THR A 204 -1.84 -6.62 -0.07
N GLY A 205 -2.04 -5.33 -0.34
CA GLY A 205 -1.52 -4.64 -1.51
C GLY A 205 -0.05 -4.25 -1.36
N MET A 206 0.66 -4.12 -2.49
CA MET A 206 2.04 -3.64 -2.47
C MET A 206 2.05 -2.12 -2.25
N PRO A 207 2.71 -1.59 -1.20
CA PRO A 207 2.57 -0.19 -0.81
C PRO A 207 2.80 0.81 -1.94
N ARG A 208 3.82 0.60 -2.79
CA ARG A 208 4.10 1.51 -3.92
C ARG A 208 3.02 1.52 -5.00
N ILE A 209 2.37 0.39 -5.26
CA ILE A 209 1.28 0.29 -6.24
C ILE A 209 0.03 0.96 -5.67
N GLU A 210 -0.30 0.67 -4.42
CA GLU A 210 -1.43 1.27 -3.70
C GLU A 210 -1.29 2.79 -3.60
N THR A 211 -0.10 3.29 -3.25
CA THR A 211 0.19 4.73 -3.23
C THR A 211 -0.03 5.37 -4.60
N ARG A 212 0.41 4.72 -5.68
CA ARG A 212 0.24 5.28 -7.03
C ARG A 212 -1.23 5.42 -7.40
N PHE A 213 -2.02 4.39 -7.12
CA PHE A 213 -3.46 4.41 -7.31
C PHE A 213 -4.11 5.53 -6.46
N PHE A 214 -3.78 5.56 -5.17
CA PHE A 214 -4.40 6.50 -4.24
C PHE A 214 -4.07 7.96 -4.56
N ILE A 215 -2.83 8.30 -4.93
CA ILE A 215 -2.47 9.67 -5.39
C ILE A 215 -3.37 10.10 -6.55
N SER A 216 -3.60 9.22 -7.52
CA SER A 216 -4.42 9.51 -8.70
C SER A 216 -5.91 9.69 -8.37
N VAL A 217 -6.42 8.94 -7.39
CA VAL A 217 -7.80 9.08 -6.91
C VAL A 217 -7.97 10.31 -6.03
N TYR A 218 -7.04 10.57 -5.12
CA TYR A 218 -7.05 11.72 -4.21
C TYR A 218 -6.93 13.05 -4.96
N GLU A 219 -6.20 13.08 -6.07
CA GLU A 219 -6.16 14.25 -6.97
C GLU A 219 -7.54 14.64 -7.51
N GLN A 220 -8.46 13.69 -7.66
CA GLN A 220 -9.81 13.92 -8.18
C GLN A 220 -10.81 14.33 -7.09
N GLU A 221 -10.41 14.31 -5.82
CA GLU A 221 -11.26 14.83 -4.75
C GLU A 221 -11.54 16.32 -4.91
N ASN A 222 -12.64 16.76 -4.30
CA ASN A 222 -13.02 18.16 -4.32
C ASN A 222 -12.00 19.01 -3.53
N ASP A 223 -11.82 20.27 -3.95
CA ASP A 223 -10.83 21.17 -3.35
C ASP A 223 -11.10 21.50 -1.87
N MET A 224 -12.33 21.28 -1.37
CA MET A 224 -12.69 21.52 0.03
C MET A 224 -12.24 20.39 0.97
N SER A 225 -12.14 19.16 0.47
CA SER A 225 -11.67 17.98 1.24
C SER A 225 -10.19 17.68 0.99
N ARG A 226 -9.65 18.11 -0.15
CA ARG A 226 -8.28 17.79 -0.57
C ARG A 226 -7.26 18.73 0.07
N ASN A 227 -6.30 18.15 0.77
CA ASN A 227 -5.09 18.85 1.21
C ASN A 227 -4.07 18.94 0.06
N ASP A 228 -4.06 20.06 -0.65
CA ASP A 228 -3.18 20.30 -1.80
C ASP A 228 -1.69 20.29 -1.45
N MET A 229 -1.33 20.71 -0.23
CA MET A 229 0.06 20.66 0.25
C MET A 229 0.53 19.21 0.33
N LEU A 230 -0.28 18.31 0.91
CA LEU A 230 0.05 16.88 1.00
C LEU A 230 0.02 16.19 -0.36
N LEU A 231 -0.93 16.52 -1.24
CA LEU A 231 -0.95 15.98 -2.60
C LEU A 231 0.33 16.35 -3.36
N ARG A 232 0.74 17.62 -3.28
CA ARG A 232 1.98 18.11 -3.90
C ARG A 232 3.19 17.39 -3.33
N PHE A 233 3.25 17.23 -2.02
CA PHE A 233 4.31 16.49 -1.35
C PHE A 233 4.39 15.05 -1.86
N ALA A 234 3.28 14.32 -1.86
CA ALA A 234 3.21 12.94 -2.32
C ALA A 234 3.68 12.77 -3.76
N LYS A 235 3.27 13.67 -4.66
CA LYS A 235 3.69 13.64 -6.08
C LYS A 235 5.19 13.88 -6.25
N LEU A 236 5.74 14.88 -5.57
CA LEU A 236 7.17 15.17 -5.64
C LEU A 236 8.00 14.03 -5.07
N ASP A 237 7.61 13.51 -3.90
CA ASP A 237 8.28 12.41 -3.23
C ASP A 237 8.25 11.11 -4.05
N TYR A 238 7.07 10.74 -4.56
CA TYR A 238 6.89 9.57 -5.43
C TYR A 238 7.77 9.66 -6.68
N ASN A 239 7.76 10.81 -7.37
CA ASN A 239 8.57 11.01 -8.57
C ASN A 239 10.07 11.05 -8.26
N ASN A 240 10.47 11.63 -7.13
CA ASN A 240 11.87 11.65 -6.69
C ASN A 240 12.41 10.22 -6.48
N LEU A 241 11.64 9.37 -5.82
CA LEU A 241 12.00 7.96 -5.62
C LEU A 241 11.92 7.16 -6.92
N GLN A 242 10.97 7.47 -7.80
CA GLN A 242 10.92 6.86 -9.13
C GLN A 242 12.19 7.17 -9.94
N MET A 243 12.76 8.37 -9.83
CA MET A 243 14.05 8.68 -10.48
C MET A 243 15.17 7.78 -9.95
N LEU A 244 15.22 7.54 -8.63
CA LEU A 244 16.18 6.62 -8.03
C LEU A 244 15.96 5.18 -8.49
N HIS A 245 14.73 4.66 -8.44
CA HIS A 245 14.41 3.30 -8.90
C HIS A 245 14.78 3.08 -10.38
N LYS A 246 14.61 4.10 -11.24
CA LYS A 246 15.01 4.01 -12.66
C LYS A 246 16.52 3.95 -12.82
N GLN A 247 17.28 4.62 -11.96
CA GLN A 247 18.74 4.54 -11.94
C GLN A 247 19.20 3.15 -11.50
N GLU A 248 18.64 2.63 -10.41
CA GLU A 248 18.93 1.28 -9.91
C GLU A 248 18.56 0.21 -10.96
N LEU A 249 17.39 0.32 -11.58
CA LEU A 249 16.95 -0.57 -12.64
C LEU A 249 17.90 -0.53 -13.85
N SER A 250 18.46 0.64 -14.15
CA SER A 250 19.45 0.80 -15.21
C SER A 250 20.79 0.15 -14.89
N GLU A 251 21.24 0.23 -13.63
CA GLU A 251 22.42 -0.50 -13.15
C GLU A 251 22.22 -2.01 -13.23
N VAL A 252 21.08 -2.52 -12.75
CA VAL A 252 20.73 -3.95 -12.82
C VAL A 252 20.64 -4.42 -14.27
N SER A 253 20.00 -3.64 -15.15
CA SER A 253 19.87 -3.98 -16.57
C SER A 253 21.23 -4.09 -17.26
N ARG A 254 22.17 -3.18 -16.97
CA ARG A 254 23.54 -3.26 -17.48
C ARG A 254 24.26 -4.51 -16.99
N LEU A 255 24.12 -4.87 -15.71
CA LEU A 255 24.74 -6.07 -15.14
C LEU A 255 24.23 -7.35 -15.81
N VAL A 256 22.92 -7.47 -16.03
CA VAL A 256 22.31 -8.63 -16.70
C VAL A 256 22.82 -8.76 -18.13
N ILE A 257 22.85 -7.65 -18.87
CA ILE A 257 23.31 -7.64 -20.27
C ILE A 257 24.81 -7.96 -20.37
N HIS A 258 25.66 -7.34 -19.54
CA HIS A 258 27.09 -7.65 -19.50
C HIS A 258 27.36 -9.11 -19.13
N SER A 259 26.59 -9.67 -18.20
CA SER A 259 26.70 -11.09 -17.82
C SER A 259 26.31 -12.00 -18.97
N CYS A 260 25.25 -11.69 -19.72
CA CYS A 260 24.88 -12.45 -20.91
C CYS A 260 25.97 -12.43 -21.99
N HIS A 261 26.67 -11.31 -22.18
CA HIS A 261 27.80 -11.24 -23.11
C HIS A 261 29.03 -12.03 -22.61
N HIS A 262 29.30 -12.05 -21.30
CA HIS A 262 30.46 -12.75 -20.74
C HIS A 262 30.28 -14.27 -20.65
N PHE A 263 29.04 -14.75 -20.44
CA PHE A 263 28.72 -16.18 -20.44
C PHE A 263 28.27 -16.70 -21.82
N GLY A 264 27.77 -15.82 -22.69
CA GLY A 264 27.44 -16.15 -24.08
C GLY A 264 28.65 -16.44 -24.97
N THR A 265 29.83 -15.89 -24.64
CA THR A 265 31.09 -16.23 -25.34
C THR A 265 31.64 -17.61 -24.99
N PHE A 266 31.17 -18.28 -23.94
CA PHE A 266 31.55 -19.66 -23.64
C PHE A 266 30.77 -20.72 -24.43
N TYR A 267 29.68 -20.34 -25.12
CA TYR A 267 28.88 -21.28 -25.92
C TYR A 267 28.99 -21.08 -27.44
N ILE A 268 29.70 -20.06 -27.92
CA ILE A 268 29.86 -19.80 -29.36
C ILE A 268 31.23 -20.28 -29.91
N TYR A 269 32.17 -20.69 -29.04
CA TYR A 269 33.48 -21.24 -29.45
C TYR A 269 33.66 -22.74 -29.15
N SER A 270 32.60 -23.54 -29.28
CA SER A 270 32.70 -25.01 -29.28
C SER A 270 31.82 -25.66 -30.35
N MET A 271 31.92 -25.13 -31.57
CA MET A 271 31.62 -25.85 -32.80
C MET A 271 32.86 -25.88 -33.68
#